data_AF-A0A5K7WZ24-F1
#
_entry.id   AF-A0A5K7WZ24-F1
#
_cell.length_a   1.000
_cell.length_b   1.000
_cell.length_c   1.000
_cell.angle_alpha   90.00
_cell.angle_beta   90.00
_cell.angle_gamma   90.00
#
_symmetry.space_group_name_H-M   'P 1'
#
loop_
_entity.id
_entity.type
_entity.pdbx_description
1 polymer ?
#
loop_
_entity_poly.entity_id
_entity_poly.type
_entity_poly.pdbx_seq_one_letter_code
_entity_poly.pdbx_strand_id
1 'polypeptide(L)'
;MHSRNIVIDAQHRVSGVIDWGDVHIGDPAIDLSLVYSFLPSCARAEFFSVYGDVSERTKALARWKAAFTTVALFVYGLDQQNEEIIAGCRESLDLILED
;
A
#
# COMPACT_ATOMS: atom_id res chain seq x y z
N MET A 1 -5.49 4.19 -0.85
CA MET A 1 -4.39 4.79 -1.64
C MET A 1 -3.44 3.73 -2.22
N HIS A 2 -2.84 3.93 -3.40
CA HIS A 2 -1.84 3.04 -4.04
C HIS A 2 -0.54 3.81 -4.39
N SER A 3 0.63 3.15 -4.40
CA SER A 3 1.94 3.80 -4.64
C SER A 3 2.03 4.51 -5.99
N ARG A 4 1.48 3.93 -7.06
CA ARG A 4 1.34 4.53 -8.39
C ARG A 4 0.57 5.86 -8.43
N ASN A 5 -0.15 6.23 -7.37
CA ASN A 5 -0.86 7.51 -7.27
C ASN A 5 -0.01 8.60 -6.59
N ILE A 6 1.24 8.29 -6.21
CA ILE A 6 2.18 9.23 -5.60
C ILE A 6 3.17 9.70 -6.67
N VAL A 7 3.32 11.02 -6.80
CA VAL A 7 4.27 11.65 -7.71
C VAL A 7 5.52 12.06 -6.94
N ILE A 8 6.69 11.78 -7.52
CA ILE A 8 7.99 12.15 -6.99
C ILE A 8 8.69 13.17 -7.88
N ASP A 9 9.35 14.16 -7.27
CA ASP A 9 10.16 15.14 -7.98
C ASP A 9 11.55 14.59 -8.35
N ALA A 10 12.33 15.39 -9.09
CA ALA A 10 13.70 15.04 -9.48
C ALA A 10 14.68 14.90 -8.28
N GLN A 11 14.25 15.24 -7.06
CA GLN A 11 15.01 15.07 -5.82
C GLN A 11 14.47 13.90 -4.97
N HIS A 12 13.62 13.04 -5.57
CA HIS A 12 13.00 11.88 -4.92
C HIS A 12 12.09 12.24 -3.73
N ARG A 13 11.49 13.44 -3.73
CA ARG A 13 10.51 13.85 -2.72
C ARG A 13 9.11 13.74 -3.28
N VAL A 14 8.16 13.40 -2.40
CA VAL A 14 6.73 13.42 -2.77
C VAL A 14 6.33 14.84 -3.17
N SER A 15 5.84 14.99 -4.39
CA SER A 15 5.42 16.28 -4.97
C SER A 15 3.93 16.35 -5.29
N GLY A 16 3.21 15.23 -5.19
CA GLY A 16 1.77 15.21 -5.41
C GLY A 16 1.13 13.85 -5.16
N VAL A 17 -0.19 13.87 -4.99
CA VAL A 17 -1.06 12.68 -4.93
C VAL A 17 -2.21 12.89 -5.90
N ILE A 18 -2.41 11.93 -6.80
CA ILE A 18 -3.43 11.98 -7.85
C ILE A 18 -4.52 10.92 -7.63
N ASP A 19 -5.53 10.93 -8.48
CA ASP A 19 -6.58 9.90 -8.52
C ASP A 19 -7.40 9.82 -7.21
N TRP A 20 -8.14 10.89 -6.95
CA TRP A 20 -9.05 11.05 -5.81
C TRP A 20 -10.46 10.50 -6.08
N GLY A 21 -10.64 9.70 -7.15
CA GLY A 21 -11.96 9.24 -7.59
C GLY A 21 -12.68 8.36 -6.57
N ASP A 22 -11.94 7.58 -5.80
CA ASP A 22 -12.44 6.66 -4.77
C ASP A 22 -12.41 7.24 -3.34
N VAL A 23 -12.19 8.56 -3.18
CA VAL A 23 -12.18 9.15 -1.84
C VAL A 23 -13.56 9.09 -1.20
N HIS A 24 -13.58 8.72 0.08
CA HIS A 24 -14.80 8.60 0.86
C HIS A 24 -14.49 8.72 2.37
N ILE A 25 -15.53 8.90 3.18
CA ILE A 25 -15.44 8.79 4.64
C ILE A 25 -15.47 7.31 5.00
N GLY A 26 -14.43 6.82 5.67
CA GLY A 26 -14.27 5.38 5.97
C GLY A 26 -13.18 5.10 7.00
N ASP A 27 -12.73 3.84 7.06
CA ASP A 27 -11.67 3.42 7.98
C ASP A 27 -10.28 3.86 7.46
N PRO A 28 -9.44 4.52 8.29
CA PRO A 28 -8.08 4.94 7.90
C PRO A 28 -7.16 3.81 7.43
N ALA A 29 -7.45 2.56 7.82
CA ALA A 29 -6.72 1.39 7.38
C ALA A 29 -6.67 1.25 5.85
N ILE A 30 -7.63 1.84 5.13
CA ILE A 30 -7.65 1.85 3.66
C ILE A 30 -6.44 2.59 3.09
N ASP A 31 -6.09 3.76 3.62
CA ASP A 31 -4.92 4.51 3.15
C ASP A 31 -3.62 3.98 3.75
N LEU A 32 -3.66 3.57 5.02
CA LEU A 32 -2.50 2.97 5.69
C LEU A 32 -2.10 1.60 5.12
N SER A 33 -2.96 0.94 4.34
CA SER A 33 -2.60 -0.31 3.66
C SER A 33 -1.37 -0.17 2.76
N LEU A 34 -1.13 1.04 2.20
CA LEU A 34 0.06 1.34 1.41
C LEU A 34 1.36 1.03 2.17
N VAL A 35 1.38 1.29 3.48
CA VAL A 35 2.56 1.08 4.33
C VAL A 35 3.03 -0.37 4.27
N TYR A 36 2.10 -1.31 4.17
CA TYR A 36 2.40 -2.74 4.13
C TYR A 36 2.66 -3.25 2.72
N SER A 37 1.94 -2.74 1.71
CA SER A 37 2.12 -3.19 0.32
C SER A 37 3.30 -2.54 -0.41
N PHE A 38 3.95 -1.53 0.19
CA PHE A 38 5.00 -0.76 -0.49
C PHE A 38 6.26 -0.52 0.34
N LEU A 39 6.16 -0.35 1.67
CA LEU A 39 7.35 -0.10 2.49
C LEU A 39 7.91 -1.41 3.09
N PRO A 40 9.25 -1.60 3.06
CA PRO A 40 9.88 -2.68 3.79
C PRO A 40 9.69 -2.48 5.30
N SER A 41 9.71 -3.57 6.07
CA SER A 41 9.43 -3.54 7.51
C SER A 41 10.31 -2.57 8.28
N CYS A 42 11.58 -2.45 7.88
CA CYS A 42 12.54 -1.53 8.49
C CYS A 42 12.13 -0.05 8.42
N ALA A 43 11.30 0.34 7.44
CA ALA A 43 10.85 1.72 7.24
C ALA A 43 9.49 2.02 7.91
N ARG A 44 8.73 0.98 8.32
CA ARG A 44 7.37 1.17 8.85
C ARG A 44 7.36 1.90 10.18
N ALA A 45 8.34 1.62 11.04
CA ALA A 45 8.47 2.29 12.33
C ALA A 45 8.70 3.81 12.17
N GLU A 46 9.55 4.20 11.22
CA GLU A 46 9.80 5.61 10.89
C GLU A 46 8.55 6.27 10.27
N PHE A 47 7.84 5.57 9.38
CA PHE A 47 6.59 6.09 8.84
C PHE A 47 5.57 6.41 9.95
N PHE A 48 5.33 5.47 10.87
CA PHE A 48 4.36 5.68 11.94
C PHE A 48 4.81 6.71 12.98
N SER A 49 6.11 6.91 13.18
CA SER A 49 6.60 7.96 14.07
C SER A 49 6.28 9.37 13.53
N VAL A 50 6.28 9.54 12.20
CA VAL A 50 5.90 10.79 11.53
C VAL A 50 4.37 10.92 11.39
N TYR A 51 3.68 9.84 11.04
CA TYR A 51 2.23 9.84 10.84
C TYR A 51 1.47 10.11 12.15
N GLY A 52 1.99 9.60 13.27
CA GLY A 52 1.43 9.75 14.61
C GLY A 52 0.76 8.48 15.13
N ASP A 53 -0.02 8.63 16.20
CA ASP A 53 -0.59 7.50 16.93
C ASP A 53 -1.62 6.73 16.10
N VAL A 54 -1.29 5.50 15.76
CA VAL A 54 -2.17 4.53 15.09
C VAL A 54 -2.30 3.30 15.99
N SER A 55 -3.54 2.92 16.29
CA SER A 55 -3.79 1.73 17.11
C SER A 55 -3.27 0.46 16.45
N GLU A 56 -2.82 -0.51 17.24
CA GLU A 56 -2.41 -1.83 16.73
C GLU A 56 -3.53 -2.53 15.95
N ARG A 57 -4.79 -2.29 16.32
CA ARG A 57 -5.96 -2.78 15.57
C ARG A 57 -6.01 -2.18 14.16
N THR A 58 -5.80 -0.87 14.03
CA THR A 58 -5.81 -0.18 12.72
C THR A 58 -4.62 -0.63 11.87
N LYS A 59 -3.45 -0.82 12.47
CA LYS A 59 -2.27 -1.39 11.80
C LYS A 59 -2.53 -2.80 11.27
N ALA A 60 -3.12 -3.67 12.08
CA ALA A 60 -3.51 -5.02 11.66
C ALA A 60 -4.54 -5.00 10.54
N LEU A 61 -5.54 -4.10 10.62
CA LEU A 61 -6.54 -3.94 9.58
C LEU A 61 -5.93 -3.41 8.27
N ALA A 62 -4.97 -2.50 8.35
CA ALA A 62 -4.25 -1.98 7.20
C ALA A 62 -3.42 -3.07 6.51
N ARG A 63 -2.71 -3.92 7.28
CA ARG A 63 -1.98 -5.09 6.76
C ARG A 63 -2.92 -6.09 6.10
N TRP A 64 -4.06 -6.38 6.73
CA TRP A 64 -5.09 -7.23 6.12
C TRP A 64 -5.63 -6.63 4.82
N LYS A 65 -5.93 -5.32 4.81
CA LYS A 65 -6.45 -4.63 3.62
C LYS A 65 -5.44 -4.65 2.48
N ALA A 66 -4.15 -4.49 2.78
CA ALA A 66 -3.06 -4.63 1.82
C ALA A 66 -3.07 -6.04 1.21
N ALA A 67 -3.10 -7.08 2.04
CA ALA A 67 -3.17 -8.48 1.55
C ALA A 67 -4.40 -8.73 0.67
N PHE A 68 -5.58 -8.30 1.12
CA PHE A 68 -6.84 -8.49 0.39
C PHE A 68 -6.79 -7.83 -0.99
N THR A 69 -6.39 -6.56 -1.06
CA THR A 69 -6.33 -5.83 -2.33
C THR A 69 -5.25 -6.40 -3.25
N THR A 70 -4.08 -6.76 -2.73
CA THR A 70 -3.01 -7.37 -3.54
C THR A 70 -3.42 -8.72 -4.10
N VAL A 71 -4.09 -9.58 -3.33
CA VAL A 71 -4.58 -10.87 -3.83
C VAL A 71 -5.66 -10.68 -4.89
N ALA A 72 -6.58 -9.74 -4.70
CA ALA A 72 -7.59 -9.42 -5.71
C ALA A 72 -6.95 -8.95 -7.03
N LEU A 73 -5.93 -8.10 -6.95
CA LEU A 73 -5.16 -7.64 -8.11
C LEU A 73 -4.33 -8.75 -8.74
N PHE A 74 -3.79 -9.68 -7.94
CA PHE A 74 -3.04 -10.83 -8.45
C PHE A 74 -3.96 -11.76 -9.26
N VAL A 75 -5.16 -12.06 -8.75
CA VAL A 75 -6.17 -12.84 -9.49
C VAL A 75 -6.56 -12.14 -10.79
N TYR A 76 -6.78 -10.82 -10.74
CA TYR A 76 -7.03 -10.03 -11.94
C TYR A 76 -5.85 -10.10 -12.94
N GLY A 77 -4.62 -9.97 -12.46
CA GLY A 77 -3.43 -10.08 -13.31
C GLY A 77 -3.31 -11.44 -14.00
N LEU A 78 -3.62 -12.53 -13.29
CA LEU A 78 -3.67 -13.88 -13.86
C LEU A 78 -4.75 -14.00 -14.94
N ASP A 79 -5.96 -13.52 -14.68
CA ASP A 79 -7.08 -13.55 -15.63
C ASP A 79 -6.77 -12.75 -16.90
N GLN A 80 -6.14 -11.59 -16.75
CA GLN A 80 -5.76 -10.72 -17.86
C GLN A 80 -4.42 -11.08 -18.51
N GLN A 81 -3.73 -12.12 -18.04
CA GLN A 81 -2.38 -12.50 -18.47
C GLN A 81 -1.39 -11.32 -18.44
N ASN A 82 -1.52 -10.44 -17.43
CA ASN A 82 -0.71 -9.24 -17.27
C ASN A 82 0.44 -9.52 -16.29
N GLU A 83 1.60 -9.88 -16.85
CA GLU A 83 2.81 -10.23 -16.08
C GLU A 83 3.32 -9.08 -15.19
N GLU A 84 3.13 -7.83 -15.60
CA GLU A 84 3.57 -6.66 -14.81
C GLU A 84 2.76 -6.56 -13.51
N ILE A 85 1.44 -6.74 -13.59
CA ILE A 85 0.56 -6.75 -12.41
C ILE A 85 0.90 -7.95 -11.52
N ILE A 86 1.11 -9.13 -12.10
CA ILE A 86 1.46 -10.35 -11.37
C ILE A 86 2.77 -10.14 -10.60
N ALA A 87 3.82 -9.62 -11.25
CA ALA A 87 5.11 -9.38 -10.63
C ALA A 87 5.01 -8.37 -9.48
N GLY A 88 4.39 -7.20 -9.71
CA GLY A 88 4.23 -6.19 -8.66
C GLY A 88 3.39 -6.66 -7.47
N CYS A 89 2.41 -7.54 -7.71
CA CYS A 89 1.64 -8.15 -6.64
C CYS A 89 2.47 -9.16 -5.82
N ARG A 90 3.39 -9.91 -6.44
CA ARG A 90 4.31 -10.80 -5.70
C ARG A 90 5.22 -9.99 -4.78
N GLU A 91 5.85 -8.94 -5.31
CA GLU A 91 6.70 -8.04 -4.52
C GLU A 91 5.92 -7.43 -3.34
N SER A 92 4.69 -6.98 -3.60
CA SER A 92 3.83 -6.44 -2.54
C SER A 92 3.47 -7.49 -1.49
N LEU A 93 3.22 -8.76 -1.88
CA LEU A 93 2.95 -9.84 -0.94
C LEU A 93 4.17 -10.16 -0.08
N ASP A 94 5.36 -10.19 -0.66
CA ASP A 94 6.60 -10.42 0.08
C ASP A 94 6.77 -9.34 1.16
N LEU A 95 6.59 -8.06 0.80
CA LEU A 95 6.57 -6.95 1.77
C LEU A 95 5.52 -7.16 2.86
N ILE A 96 4.28 -7.45 2.49
CA ILE A 96 3.18 -7.64 3.45
C ILE A 96 3.48 -8.75 4.46
N LEU A 97 4.24 -9.78 4.06
CA LEU A 97 4.59 -10.92 4.90
C LEU A 97 5.79 -10.66 5.82
N GLU A 98 6.57 -9.60 5.59
CA GLU A 98 7.63 -9.19 6.51
C GLU A 98 7.09 -8.82 7.90
N ASP A 99 7.83 -9.22 8.94
CA ASP A 99 7.54 -8.93 10.35
C ASP A 99 7.72 -7.44 10.69
#